data_AF-A0A1I8CJX1-F1
#
_entry.id   AF-A0A1I8CJX1-F1
#
_cell.length_a   1.000
_cell.length_b   1.000
_cell.length_c   1.000
_cell.angle_alpha   90.00
_cell.angle_beta   90.00
_cell.angle_gamma   90.00
#
_symmetry.space_group_name_H-M   'P 1'
#
loop_
_entity.id
_entity.type
_entity.pdbx_description
1 polymer ?
#
loop_
_entity_poly.entity_id
_entity_poly.type
_entity_poly.pdbx_seq_one_letter_code
_entity_poly.pdbx_strand_id
1 'polypeptide(L)'
;MLINELESFDELDAPDLYCQFYDKFDGDKYKDCTIVPFSLRLIHAEALRFSSTPWNCIPRIERLESNIDLLICKMIKETMPAIQIEDWKKRLECVHLMKARTLYFLKQTTQSSSLYNKIVNETKDDKFKRQLLEMLTRLSISCGDEQAMEKFFKELNSQSNVNQYYFHKCLRAVFHGNYLNAQEQLQNLVHIDVTEPSFVNNLAVAHLYNGNPNEGNELLKKYKEIPPEVIFTNVYTLSELITDKAVYIQNKMFAKFADKLGDGSNAKDIKILYD
;
A
#
# COMPACT_ATOMS: atom_id res chain seq x y z
N MET A 1 -7.55 7.57 -17.83
CA MET A 1 -7.31 9.02 -17.73
C MET A 1 -5.83 9.30 -17.45
N LEU A 2 -5.28 8.90 -16.30
CA LEU A 2 -3.86 9.15 -15.96
C LEU A 2 -2.84 8.59 -16.97
N ILE A 3 -2.98 7.34 -17.44
CA ILE A 3 -2.01 6.75 -18.38
C ILE A 3 -1.96 7.56 -19.68
N ASN A 4 -3.11 7.93 -20.23
CA ASN A 4 -3.22 8.73 -21.45
C ASN A 4 -2.59 10.12 -21.28
N GLU A 5 -2.70 10.72 -20.08
CA GLU A 5 -2.01 11.99 -19.78
C GLU A 5 -0.49 11.81 -19.76
N LEU A 6 -0.01 10.69 -19.19
CA LEU A 6 1.42 10.37 -19.10
C LEU A 6 2.04 9.98 -20.44
N GLU A 7 1.27 9.43 -21.39
CA GLU A 7 1.76 9.06 -22.73
C GLU A 7 2.39 10.24 -23.48
N SER A 8 1.90 11.46 -23.24
CA SER A 8 2.44 12.67 -23.87
C SER A 8 3.87 13.02 -23.41
N PHE A 9 4.33 12.45 -22.29
CA PHE A 9 5.63 12.73 -21.70
C PHE A 9 6.70 11.67 -22.01
N ASP A 10 6.34 10.61 -22.73
CA ASP A 10 7.19 9.49 -23.16
C ASP A 10 8.11 8.92 -22.05
N GLU A 11 9.34 9.43 -21.91
CA GLU A 11 10.33 8.99 -20.92
C GLU A 11 10.70 10.05 -19.86
N LEU A 12 10.03 11.21 -19.86
CA LEU A 12 10.35 12.37 -19.01
C LEU A 12 11.78 12.91 -19.16
N ASP A 13 12.38 12.66 -20.32
CA ASP A 13 13.76 13.06 -20.67
C ASP A 13 13.81 13.91 -21.96
N ALA A 14 12.68 14.51 -22.35
CA ALA A 14 12.64 15.46 -23.46
C ALA A 14 13.51 16.71 -23.16
N PRO A 15 14.17 17.31 -24.17
CA PRO A 15 15.10 18.42 -23.93
C PRO A 15 14.47 19.59 -23.17
N ASP A 16 13.24 19.96 -23.50
CA ASP A 16 12.45 21.02 -22.87
C ASP A 16 12.13 20.79 -21.38
N LEU A 17 12.44 19.60 -20.84
CA LEU A 17 12.33 19.26 -19.42
C LEU A 17 13.62 19.55 -18.62
N TYR A 18 14.65 20.11 -19.26
CA TYR A 18 15.91 20.50 -18.61
C TYR A 18 15.98 22.02 -18.42
N CYS A 19 16.53 22.44 -17.28
CA CYS A 19 16.60 23.85 -16.88
C CYS A 19 17.38 24.71 -17.88
N GLN A 20 18.36 24.13 -18.59
CA GLN A 20 19.19 24.82 -19.58
C GLN A 20 18.40 25.46 -20.74
N PHE A 21 17.15 25.06 -20.97
CA PHE A 21 16.29 25.63 -22.02
C PHE A 21 15.40 26.78 -21.53
N TYR A 22 15.58 27.24 -20.30
CA TYR A 22 14.82 28.35 -19.74
C TYR A 22 15.74 29.46 -19.22
N ASP A 23 15.61 30.66 -19.78
CA ASP A 23 16.43 31.84 -19.44
C ASP A 23 16.43 32.20 -17.95
N LYS A 24 15.38 31.82 -17.22
CA LYS A 24 15.25 32.03 -15.77
C LYS A 24 16.22 31.18 -14.92
N PHE A 25 16.81 30.13 -15.51
CA PHE A 25 17.77 29.24 -14.87
C PHE A 25 19.15 29.42 -15.51
N ASP A 26 19.63 30.66 -15.55
CA ASP A 26 20.97 30.98 -16.05
C ASP A 26 22.06 30.56 -15.04
N GLY A 27 23.20 30.09 -15.57
CA GLY A 27 24.39 29.68 -14.81
C GLY A 27 24.67 28.18 -14.76
N ASP A 28 25.96 27.84 -14.62
CA ASP A 28 26.48 26.46 -14.62
C ASP A 28 25.85 25.56 -13.53
N LYS A 29 25.26 26.15 -12.48
CA LYS A 29 24.61 25.43 -11.38
C LYS A 29 23.37 24.62 -11.83
N TYR A 30 22.66 25.07 -12.86
CA TYR A 30 21.39 24.47 -13.29
C TYR A 30 21.47 23.74 -14.62
N LYS A 31 22.66 23.68 -15.22
CA LYS A 31 22.89 23.15 -16.58
C LYS A 31 22.36 21.73 -16.79
N ASP A 32 22.54 20.87 -15.78
CA ASP A 32 22.09 19.47 -15.81
C ASP A 32 20.85 19.20 -14.92
N CYS A 33 20.17 20.25 -14.46
CA CYS A 33 18.96 20.10 -13.65
C CYS A 33 17.73 19.82 -14.53
N THR A 34 16.85 18.94 -14.06
CA THR A 34 15.53 18.72 -14.67
C THR A 34 14.45 19.45 -13.87
N ILE A 35 13.45 19.98 -14.56
CA ILE A 35 12.24 20.54 -13.92
C ILE A 35 11.27 19.44 -13.47
N VAL A 36 11.50 18.19 -13.87
CA VAL A 36 10.66 17.04 -13.54
C VAL A 36 10.95 16.61 -12.10
N PRO A 37 9.97 16.70 -11.18
CA PRO A 37 10.14 16.23 -9.82
C PRO A 37 10.39 14.72 -9.77
N PHE A 38 11.23 14.28 -8.84
CA PHE A 38 11.50 12.85 -8.67
C PHE A 38 10.24 12.02 -8.39
N SER A 39 9.27 12.58 -7.66
CA SER A 39 7.96 11.95 -7.42
C SER A 39 7.20 11.67 -8.71
N LEU A 40 7.27 12.56 -9.71
CA LEU A 40 6.65 12.33 -11.01
C LEU A 40 7.33 11.19 -11.76
N ARG A 41 8.66 11.06 -11.66
CA ARG A 41 9.40 9.92 -12.23
C ARG A 41 8.98 8.58 -11.60
N LEU A 42 8.73 8.55 -10.29
CA LEU A 42 8.19 7.35 -9.62
C LEU A 42 6.79 7.01 -10.13
N ILE A 43 5.87 7.99 -10.19
CA ILE A 43 4.51 7.80 -10.69
C ILE A 43 4.54 7.30 -12.13
N HIS A 44 5.34 7.93 -12.98
CA HIS A 44 5.48 7.57 -14.38
C HIS A 44 6.01 6.15 -14.59
N ALA A 45 6.98 5.72 -13.78
CA ALA A 45 7.49 4.36 -13.81
C ALA A 45 6.44 3.33 -13.37
N GLU A 46 5.69 3.63 -12.31
CA GLU A 46 4.72 2.71 -11.71
C GLU A 46 3.37 2.66 -12.44
N ALA A 47 2.95 3.76 -13.08
CA ALA A 47 1.63 3.92 -13.70
C ALA A 47 1.31 2.82 -14.72
N LEU A 48 2.33 2.31 -15.42
CA LEU A 48 2.18 1.23 -16.39
C LEU A 48 1.58 -0.05 -15.78
N ARG A 49 1.67 -0.27 -14.45
CA ARG A 49 1.02 -1.42 -13.80
C ARG A 49 -0.50 -1.44 -13.96
N PHE A 50 -1.11 -0.28 -14.24
CA PHE A 50 -2.55 -0.15 -14.46
C PHE A 50 -2.92 -0.15 -15.96
N SER A 51 -1.94 -0.37 -16.84
CA SER A 51 -2.16 -0.46 -18.29
C SER A 51 -2.56 -1.88 -18.72
N SER A 52 -2.91 -2.04 -19.99
CA SER A 52 -3.11 -3.35 -20.63
C SER A 52 -1.84 -4.22 -20.64
N THR A 53 -0.66 -3.61 -20.47
CA THR A 53 0.64 -4.27 -20.45
C THR A 53 1.37 -3.98 -19.13
N PRO A 54 0.89 -4.53 -18.00
CA PRO A 54 1.36 -4.13 -16.67
C PRO A 54 2.83 -4.44 -16.42
N TRP A 55 3.40 -5.43 -17.11
CA TRP A 55 4.80 -5.82 -17.01
C TRP A 55 5.80 -4.76 -17.51
N ASN A 56 5.38 -3.84 -18.37
CA ASN A 56 6.25 -2.78 -18.89
C ASN A 56 6.71 -1.80 -17.81
N CYS A 57 6.06 -1.78 -16.64
CA CYS A 57 6.57 -1.02 -15.49
C CYS A 57 7.92 -1.53 -15.00
N ILE A 58 8.22 -2.84 -15.05
CA ILE A 58 9.42 -3.41 -14.44
C ILE A 58 10.70 -2.90 -15.11
N PRO A 59 10.87 -2.99 -16.45
CA PRO A 59 12.05 -2.42 -17.11
C PRO A 59 12.22 -0.93 -16.85
N ARG A 60 11.11 -0.18 -16.77
CA ARG A 60 11.14 1.27 -16.50
C ARG A 60 11.59 1.57 -15.07
N ILE A 61 11.14 0.79 -14.09
CA ILE A 61 11.58 0.86 -12.69
C ILE A 61 13.07 0.47 -12.58
N GLU A 62 13.51 -0.58 -13.27
CA GLU A 62 14.91 -1.04 -13.26
C GLU A 62 15.88 -0.04 -13.89
N ARG A 63 15.45 0.65 -14.95
CA ARG A 63 16.21 1.74 -15.53
C ARG A 63 16.32 2.92 -14.56
N LEU A 64 15.23 3.27 -13.87
CA LEU A 64 15.25 4.31 -12.84
C LEU A 64 16.20 3.95 -11.68
N GLU A 65 16.14 2.71 -11.21
CA GLU A 65 17.05 2.16 -10.19
C GLU A 65 18.51 2.28 -10.64
N SER A 66 18.82 1.77 -11.84
CA SER A 66 20.18 1.79 -12.41
C SER A 66 20.72 3.21 -12.59
N ASN A 67 19.89 4.14 -13.05
CA ASN A 67 20.28 5.54 -13.22
C ASN A 67 20.63 6.21 -11.88
N ILE A 68 19.89 5.90 -10.82
CA ILE A 68 20.16 6.42 -9.47
C ILE A 68 21.45 5.81 -8.91
N ASP A 69 21.65 4.51 -9.08
CA ASP A 69 22.87 3.83 -8.64
C ASP A 69 24.12 4.42 -9.32
N LEU A 70 24.06 4.58 -10.65
CA LEU A 70 25.13 5.22 -11.41
C LEU A 70 25.41 6.66 -10.93
N LEU A 71 24.36 7.42 -10.64
CA LEU A 71 24.48 8.78 -10.12
C LEU A 71 25.14 8.80 -8.73
N ILE A 72 24.71 7.93 -7.81
CA ILE A 72 25.32 7.80 -6.48
C ILE A 72 26.80 7.44 -6.62
N CYS A 73 27.15 6.46 -7.47
CA CYS A 73 28.52 6.08 -7.73
C CYS A 73 29.35 7.26 -8.27
N LYS A 74 28.80 8.04 -9.20
CA LYS A 74 29.45 9.25 -9.74
C LYS A 74 29.67 10.30 -8.65
N MET A 75 28.64 10.60 -7.85
CA MET A 75 28.73 11.57 -6.75
C MET A 75 29.77 11.19 -5.70
N ILE A 76 29.90 9.89 -5.40
CA ILE A 76 30.94 9.38 -4.49
C ILE A 76 32.33 9.62 -5.10
N LYS A 77 32.53 9.30 -6.40
CA LYS A 77 33.81 9.52 -7.09
C LYS A 77 34.18 11.01 -7.16
N GLU A 78 33.20 11.87 -7.38
CA GLU A 78 33.36 13.33 -7.43
C GLU A 78 33.47 13.99 -6.05
N THR A 79 33.44 13.20 -4.96
CA THR A 79 33.57 13.68 -3.58
C THR A 79 32.50 14.71 -3.21
N MET A 80 31.27 14.49 -3.70
CA MET A 80 30.13 15.34 -3.38
C MET A 80 29.76 15.25 -1.88
N PRO A 81 29.08 16.28 -1.32
CA PRO A 81 28.73 16.29 0.10
C PRO A 81 27.90 15.07 0.51
N ALA A 82 28.24 14.46 1.65
CA ALA A 82 27.59 13.25 2.16
C ALA A 82 26.06 13.38 2.30
N ILE A 83 25.57 14.57 2.65
CA ILE A 83 24.12 14.87 2.72
C ILE A 83 23.42 14.63 1.38
N GLN A 84 24.02 15.08 0.27
CA GLN A 84 23.40 14.91 -1.04
C GLN A 84 23.40 13.45 -1.49
N ILE A 85 24.49 12.72 -1.18
CA ILE A 85 24.59 11.28 -1.43
C ILE A 85 23.51 10.54 -0.63
N GLU A 86 23.30 10.90 0.64
CA GLU A 86 22.29 10.31 1.50
C GLU A 86 20.86 10.58 0.99
N ASP A 87 20.59 11.78 0.49
CA ASP A 87 19.29 12.10 -0.12
C ASP A 87 19.03 11.25 -1.37
N TRP A 88 20.05 10.96 -2.19
CA TRP A 88 19.91 10.05 -3.32
C TRP A 88 19.76 8.59 -2.91
N LYS A 89 20.40 8.15 -1.82
CA LYS A 89 20.16 6.82 -1.25
C LYS A 89 18.72 6.65 -0.76
N LYS A 90 18.14 7.68 -0.12
CA LYS A 90 16.71 7.67 0.25
C LYS A 90 15.80 7.59 -0.96
N ARG A 91 16.14 8.26 -2.06
CA ARG A 91 15.42 8.14 -3.34
C ARG A 91 15.52 6.73 -3.92
N LEU A 92 16.69 6.10 -3.85
CA LEU A 92 16.88 4.71 -4.24
C LEU A 92 16.03 3.75 -3.40
N GLU A 93 15.98 3.95 -2.08
CA GLU A 93 15.11 3.19 -1.18
C GLU A 93 13.62 3.32 -1.58
N CYS A 94 13.18 4.52 -1.96
CA CYS A 94 11.83 4.72 -2.51
C CYS A 94 11.58 3.89 -3.78
N VAL A 95 12.57 3.78 -4.67
CA VAL A 95 12.48 2.95 -5.88
C VAL A 95 12.41 1.47 -5.52
N HIS A 96 13.20 1.00 -4.55
CA HIS A 96 13.14 -0.40 -4.08
C HIS A 96 11.78 -0.74 -3.47
N LEU A 97 11.22 0.15 -2.65
CA LEU A 97 9.88 -0.01 -2.08
C LEU A 97 8.80 -0.04 -3.16
N MET A 98 8.88 0.86 -4.14
CA MET A 98 7.98 0.90 -5.29
C MET A 98 8.09 -0.39 -6.12
N LYS A 99 9.31 -0.88 -6.39
CA LYS A 99 9.57 -2.13 -7.10
C LYS A 99 8.97 -3.31 -6.35
N ALA A 100 9.19 -3.42 -5.04
CA ALA A 100 8.66 -4.49 -4.21
C ALA A 100 7.12 -4.51 -4.21
N ARG A 101 6.48 -3.34 -4.11
CA ARG A 101 5.02 -3.19 -4.20
C ARG A 101 4.50 -3.58 -5.59
N THR A 102 5.20 -3.18 -6.64
CA THR A 102 4.82 -3.46 -8.02
C THR A 102 4.93 -4.95 -8.33
N LEU A 103 5.98 -5.62 -7.86
CA LEU A 103 6.13 -7.08 -7.96
C LEU A 103 4.98 -7.80 -7.25
N TYR A 104 4.58 -7.36 -6.06
CA TYR A 104 3.40 -7.91 -5.38
C TYR A 104 2.13 -7.76 -6.21
N PHE A 105 1.91 -6.58 -6.79
CA PHE A 105 0.77 -6.31 -7.68
C PHE A 105 0.75 -7.28 -8.88
N LEU A 106 1.90 -7.52 -9.50
CA LEU A 106 2.11 -8.47 -10.59
C LEU A 106 2.12 -9.95 -10.14
N LYS A 107 1.73 -10.23 -8.91
CA LYS A 107 1.69 -11.58 -8.29
C LYS A 107 3.05 -12.27 -8.19
N GLN A 108 4.15 -11.52 -8.27
CA GLN A 108 5.52 -11.99 -8.01
C GLN A 108 5.85 -11.89 -6.52
N THR A 109 5.12 -12.63 -5.70
CA THR A 109 5.15 -12.53 -4.23
C THR A 109 6.51 -12.90 -3.65
N THR A 110 7.18 -13.94 -4.17
CA THR A 110 8.52 -14.34 -3.73
C THR A 110 9.56 -13.25 -3.95
N GLN A 111 9.55 -12.61 -5.12
CA GLN A 111 10.47 -11.53 -5.46
C GLN A 111 10.19 -10.28 -4.63
N SER A 112 8.91 -9.94 -4.44
CA SER A 112 8.48 -8.85 -3.55
C SER A 112 8.94 -9.08 -2.11
N SER A 113 8.68 -10.27 -1.54
CA SER A 113 9.12 -10.65 -0.20
C SER A 113 10.64 -10.58 -0.05
N SER A 114 11.40 -11.06 -1.03
CA SER A 114 12.86 -11.00 -1.01
C SER A 114 13.36 -9.55 -0.95
N LEU A 115 12.81 -8.66 -1.77
CA LEU A 115 13.19 -7.26 -1.81
C LEU A 115 12.82 -6.54 -0.50
N TYR A 116 11.63 -6.78 0.05
CA TYR A 116 11.24 -6.23 1.34
C TYR A 116 12.12 -6.71 2.50
N ASN A 117 12.49 -8.01 2.54
CA ASN A 117 13.43 -8.52 3.53
C ASN A 117 14.80 -7.84 3.43
N LYS A 118 15.28 -7.56 2.21
CA LYS A 118 16.52 -6.81 2.02
C LYS A 118 16.43 -5.42 2.65
N ILE A 119 15.35 -4.68 2.37
CA ILE A 119 15.12 -3.32 2.92
C ILE A 119 15.03 -3.36 4.46
N VAL A 120 14.32 -4.35 5.03
CA VAL A 120 14.22 -4.55 6.49
C VAL A 120 15.58 -4.75 7.15
N ASN A 121 16.51 -5.43 6.48
CA ASN A 121 17.85 -5.71 7.00
C ASN A 121 18.78 -4.50 6.89
N GLU A 122 18.54 -3.62 5.92
CA GLU A 122 19.39 -2.46 5.63
C GLU A 122 18.93 -1.19 6.38
N THR A 123 17.63 -1.08 6.68
CA THR A 123 17.08 0.11 7.34
C THR A 123 17.50 0.21 8.81
N LYS A 124 17.77 1.45 9.24
CA LYS A 124 18.13 1.79 10.63
C LYS A 124 16.98 2.41 11.41
N ASP A 125 15.87 2.73 10.74
CA ASP A 125 14.69 3.30 11.38
C ASP A 125 13.82 2.17 11.92
N ASP A 126 13.82 2.00 13.25
CA ASP A 126 13.04 0.96 13.93
C ASP A 126 11.54 1.07 13.66
N LYS A 127 11.00 2.29 13.54
CA LYS A 127 9.58 2.50 13.24
C LYS A 127 9.27 2.04 11.82
N PHE A 128 10.13 2.38 10.86
CA PHE A 128 9.96 1.96 9.48
C PHE A 128 10.15 0.46 9.31
N LYS A 129 11.18 -0.11 9.97
CA LYS A 129 11.42 -1.56 10.03
C LYS A 129 10.19 -2.31 10.51
N ARG A 130 9.55 -1.82 11.58
CA ARG A 130 8.31 -2.39 12.11
C ARG A 130 7.19 -2.36 11.08
N GLN A 131 6.98 -1.25 10.39
CA GLN A 131 5.95 -1.15 9.34
C GLN A 131 6.18 -2.15 8.20
N LEU A 132 7.45 -2.35 7.81
CA LEU A 132 7.82 -3.35 6.81
C LEU A 132 7.58 -4.79 7.30
N LEU A 133 7.88 -5.10 8.57
CA LEU A 133 7.59 -6.39 9.18
C LEU A 133 6.08 -6.69 9.26
N GLU A 134 5.26 -5.68 9.58
CA GLU A 134 3.79 -5.80 9.57
C GLU A 134 3.27 -6.10 8.16
N MET A 135 3.84 -5.45 7.15
CA MET A 135 3.50 -5.70 5.76
C MET A 135 3.97 -7.09 5.28
N LEU A 136 5.19 -7.52 5.64
CA LEU A 136 5.70 -8.86 5.34
C LEU A 136 4.82 -9.95 5.99
N THR A 137 4.39 -9.73 7.23
CA THR A 137 3.41 -10.60 7.91
C THR A 137 2.12 -10.74 7.09
N ARG A 138 1.52 -9.61 6.67
CA ARG A 138 0.30 -9.62 5.83
C ARG A 138 0.52 -10.33 4.50
N LEU A 139 1.69 -10.13 3.89
CA LEU A 139 2.07 -10.79 2.65
C LEU A 139 2.16 -12.31 2.83
N SER A 140 2.85 -12.78 3.88
CA SER A 140 2.94 -14.20 4.22
C SER A 140 1.57 -14.83 4.46
N ILE A 141 0.68 -14.15 5.20
CA ILE A 141 -0.71 -14.60 5.39
C ILE A 141 -1.43 -14.74 4.05
N SER A 142 -1.34 -13.72 3.18
CA SER A 142 -2.02 -13.74 1.88
C SER A 142 -1.51 -14.83 0.92
N CYS A 143 -0.26 -15.27 1.10
CA CYS A 143 0.36 -16.30 0.26
C CYS A 143 0.29 -17.70 0.89
N GLY A 144 -0.21 -17.84 2.13
CA GLY A 144 -0.21 -19.13 2.83
C GLY A 144 1.15 -19.55 3.41
N ASP A 145 2.12 -18.64 3.54
CA ASP A 145 3.46 -18.94 4.07
C ASP A 145 3.46 -18.87 5.61
N GLU A 146 3.10 -19.98 6.24
CA GLU A 146 3.03 -20.09 7.70
C GLU A 146 4.39 -19.85 8.37
N GLN A 147 5.48 -20.36 7.78
CA GLN A 147 6.81 -20.27 8.39
C GLN A 147 7.29 -18.81 8.44
N ALA A 148 7.14 -18.08 7.33
CA ALA A 148 7.48 -16.67 7.30
C ALA A 148 6.57 -15.85 8.21
N MET A 149 5.26 -16.14 8.24
CA MET A 149 4.31 -15.50 9.13
C MET A 149 4.74 -15.64 10.61
N GLU A 150 5.04 -16.85 11.07
CA GLU A 150 5.45 -17.09 12.47
C GLU A 150 6.77 -16.39 12.81
N LYS A 151 7.72 -16.39 11.88
CA LYS A 151 8.97 -15.65 12.02
C LYS A 151 8.71 -14.16 12.26
N PHE A 152 7.93 -13.52 11.38
CA PHE A 152 7.67 -12.08 11.48
C PHE A 152 6.80 -11.72 12.69
N PHE A 153 5.84 -12.55 13.07
CA PHE A 153 5.08 -12.34 14.32
C PHE A 153 5.97 -12.40 15.56
N LYS A 154 6.93 -13.33 15.61
CA LYS A 154 7.87 -13.41 16.72
C LYS A 154 8.71 -12.13 16.84
N GLU A 155 9.18 -11.62 15.70
CA GLU A 155 9.93 -10.36 15.65
C GLU A 155 9.05 -9.17 16.09
N LEU A 156 7.81 -9.07 15.60
CA LEU A 156 6.88 -7.99 15.95
C LEU A 156 6.42 -8.00 17.41
N ASN A 157 6.12 -9.19 17.95
CA ASN A 157 5.59 -9.33 19.31
C ASN A 157 6.61 -8.97 20.39
N SER A 158 7.90 -9.02 20.07
CA SER A 158 8.97 -8.56 20.97
C SER A 158 8.89 -7.05 21.28
N GLN A 159 8.15 -6.28 20.48
CA GLN A 159 8.09 -4.81 20.53
C GLN A 159 6.64 -4.27 20.42
N SER A 160 5.62 -5.12 20.57
CA SER A 160 4.22 -4.77 20.36
C SER A 160 3.52 -4.26 21.63
N ASN A 161 2.64 -3.28 21.48
CA ASN A 161 1.67 -2.96 22.53
C ASN A 161 0.57 -4.05 22.63
N VAL A 162 -0.25 -4.00 23.67
CA VAL A 162 -1.29 -5.00 23.96
C VAL A 162 -2.28 -5.14 22.79
N ASN A 163 -2.69 -4.04 22.17
CA ASN A 163 -3.65 -4.09 21.05
C ASN A 163 -3.08 -4.80 19.82
N GLN A 164 -1.83 -4.48 19.46
CA GLN A 164 -1.14 -5.12 18.34
C GLN A 164 -0.92 -6.61 18.60
N TYR A 165 -0.60 -6.97 19.85
CA TYR A 165 -0.44 -8.37 20.24
C TYR A 165 -1.73 -9.20 20.00
N TYR A 166 -2.89 -8.69 20.45
CA TYR A 166 -4.16 -9.36 20.22
C TYR A 166 -4.57 -9.36 18.74
N PHE A 167 -4.29 -8.28 18.02
CA PHE A 167 -4.54 -8.22 16.58
C PHE A 167 -3.69 -9.25 15.81
N HIS A 168 -2.42 -9.43 16.15
CA HIS A 168 -1.57 -10.47 15.57
C HIS A 168 -2.11 -11.88 15.86
N LYS A 169 -2.57 -12.13 17.09
CA LYS A 169 -3.23 -13.40 17.42
C LYS A 169 -4.51 -13.64 16.62
N CYS A 170 -5.31 -12.59 16.40
CA CYS A 170 -6.47 -12.66 15.53
C CYS A 170 -6.05 -13.06 14.10
N LEU A 171 -5.09 -12.35 13.51
CA LEU A 171 -4.62 -12.65 12.15
C LEU A 171 -4.09 -14.09 12.03
N ARG A 172 -3.36 -14.58 13.03
CA ARG A 172 -2.92 -15.98 13.11
C ARG A 172 -4.10 -16.95 13.19
N ALA A 173 -5.12 -16.65 13.99
CA ALA A 173 -6.32 -17.48 14.09
C ALA A 173 -7.08 -17.52 12.76
N VAL A 174 -7.21 -16.39 12.05
CA VAL A 174 -7.77 -16.30 10.70
C VAL A 174 -6.97 -17.16 9.72
N PHE A 175 -5.64 -17.11 9.77
CA PHE A 175 -4.77 -17.93 8.92
C PHE A 175 -5.06 -19.43 9.06
N HIS A 176 -5.31 -19.91 10.28
CA HIS A 176 -5.69 -21.31 10.54
C HIS A 176 -7.18 -21.60 10.35
N GLY A 177 -7.99 -20.64 9.89
CA GLY A 177 -9.43 -20.79 9.74
C GLY A 177 -10.22 -20.87 11.06
N ASN A 178 -9.60 -20.52 12.19
CA ASN A 178 -10.25 -20.51 13.49
C ASN A 178 -10.87 -19.14 13.79
N TYR A 179 -12.03 -18.88 13.18
CA TYR A 179 -12.74 -17.61 13.30
C TYR A 179 -13.38 -17.37 14.67
N LEU A 180 -13.66 -18.43 15.44
CA LEU A 180 -14.13 -18.31 16.82
C LEU A 180 -13.04 -17.69 17.70
N ASN A 181 -11.83 -18.22 17.63
CA ASN A 181 -10.67 -17.66 18.33
C ASN A 181 -10.34 -16.26 17.81
N ALA A 182 -10.38 -16.04 16.50
CA ALA A 182 -10.14 -14.70 15.92
C ALA A 182 -11.09 -13.65 16.52
N GLN A 183 -12.38 -13.98 16.61
CA GLN A 183 -13.39 -13.12 17.23
C GLN A 183 -13.07 -12.85 18.71
N GLU A 184 -12.72 -13.88 19.48
CA GLU A 184 -12.36 -13.74 20.90
C GLU A 184 -11.16 -12.79 21.09
N GLN A 185 -10.11 -12.95 20.28
CA GLN A 185 -8.94 -12.07 20.36
C GLN A 185 -9.28 -10.60 20.04
N LEU A 186 -10.18 -10.34 19.09
CA LEU A 186 -10.63 -8.99 18.77
C LEU A 186 -11.55 -8.40 19.84
N GLN A 187 -12.37 -9.22 20.50
CA GLN A 187 -13.22 -8.79 21.61
C GLN A 187 -12.40 -8.46 22.87
N ASN A 188 -11.24 -9.09 23.05
CA ASN A 188 -10.29 -8.79 24.12
C ASN A 188 -9.58 -7.44 23.95
N LEU A 189 -9.75 -6.75 22.82
CA LEU A 189 -9.30 -5.37 22.65
C LEU A 189 -10.17 -4.47 23.54
N VAL A 190 -9.60 -4.03 24.67
CA VAL A 190 -10.24 -3.39 25.85
C VAL A 190 -11.20 -2.26 25.48
N HIS A 191 -10.95 -1.56 24.37
CA HIS A 191 -11.93 -0.78 23.67
C HIS A 191 -11.65 -1.01 22.19
N ILE A 192 -12.56 -1.65 21.45
CA ILE A 192 -12.56 -1.48 19.99
C ILE A 192 -12.85 -0.01 19.81
N ASP A 193 -11.78 0.80 19.76
CA ASP A 193 -11.92 2.15 19.29
C ASP A 193 -12.43 2.00 17.86
N VAL A 194 -13.70 2.31 17.68
CA VAL A 194 -14.43 2.11 16.41
C VAL A 194 -13.82 2.99 15.31
N THR A 195 -12.80 3.79 15.64
CA THR A 195 -11.92 4.53 14.73
C THR A 195 -11.05 3.60 13.89
N GLU A 196 -10.49 2.51 14.43
CA GLU A 196 -9.53 1.67 13.71
C GLU A 196 -10.24 0.72 12.72
N PRO A 197 -10.23 1.03 11.41
CA PRO A 197 -11.05 0.29 10.45
C PRO A 197 -10.61 -1.16 10.30
N SER A 198 -9.32 -1.46 10.51
CA SER A 198 -8.80 -2.82 10.43
C SER A 198 -9.43 -3.75 11.48
N PHE A 199 -9.65 -3.29 12.71
CA PHE A 199 -10.23 -4.13 13.77
C PHE A 199 -11.71 -4.38 13.53
N VAL A 200 -12.44 -3.31 13.21
CA VAL A 200 -13.88 -3.35 12.91
C VAL A 200 -14.14 -4.28 11.72
N ASN A 201 -13.35 -4.16 10.66
CA ASN A 201 -13.47 -5.00 9.48
C ASN A 201 -13.18 -6.48 9.76
N ASN A 202 -12.07 -6.79 10.44
CA ASN A 202 -11.73 -8.19 10.77
C ASN A 202 -12.74 -8.82 11.72
N LEU A 203 -13.33 -8.06 12.65
CA LEU A 203 -14.37 -8.56 13.54
C LEU A 203 -15.66 -8.85 12.76
N ALA A 204 -16.05 -8.00 11.82
CA ALA A 204 -17.21 -8.24 10.97
C ALA A 204 -17.02 -9.48 10.09
N VAL A 205 -15.81 -9.69 9.57
CA VAL A 205 -15.46 -10.92 8.82
C VAL A 205 -15.52 -12.15 9.73
N ALA A 206 -15.00 -12.08 10.96
CA ALA A 206 -15.11 -13.18 11.91
C ALA A 206 -16.58 -13.51 12.25
N HIS A 207 -17.43 -12.50 12.42
CA HIS A 207 -18.88 -12.68 12.60
C HIS A 207 -19.51 -13.42 11.40
N LEU A 208 -19.17 -13.04 10.17
CA LEU A 208 -19.64 -13.72 8.96
C LEU A 208 -19.26 -15.21 8.98
N TYR A 209 -17.99 -15.53 9.19
CA TYR A 209 -17.51 -16.92 9.18
C TYR A 209 -18.04 -17.75 10.36
N ASN A 210 -18.45 -17.10 11.45
CA ASN A 210 -19.13 -17.74 12.57
C ASN A 210 -20.66 -17.85 12.38
N GLY A 211 -21.19 -17.53 11.19
CA GLY A 211 -22.61 -17.67 10.85
C GLY A 211 -23.50 -16.51 11.30
N ASN A 212 -22.92 -15.38 11.69
CA ASN A 212 -23.59 -14.22 12.27
C ASN A 212 -23.41 -12.96 11.39
N PRO A 213 -23.85 -12.96 10.11
CA PRO A 213 -23.61 -11.85 9.19
C PRO A 213 -24.33 -10.56 9.61
N ASN A 214 -25.44 -10.67 10.34
CA ASN A 214 -26.21 -9.53 10.85
C ASN A 214 -25.36 -8.65 11.78
N GLU A 215 -24.71 -9.28 12.75
CA GLU A 215 -23.83 -8.66 13.73
C GLU A 215 -22.66 -7.97 13.03
N GLY A 216 -22.04 -8.64 12.07
CA GLY A 216 -20.97 -8.06 11.25
C GLY A 216 -21.43 -6.83 10.46
N ASN A 217 -22.61 -6.89 9.83
CA ASN A 217 -23.12 -5.79 9.02
C ASN A 217 -23.47 -4.57 9.89
N GLU A 218 -24.11 -4.80 11.04
CA GLU A 218 -24.43 -3.73 11.99
C GLU A 218 -23.19 -3.09 12.61
N LEU A 219 -22.12 -3.87 12.81
CA LEU A 219 -20.83 -3.35 13.24
C LEU A 219 -20.23 -2.40 12.20
N LEU A 220 -20.17 -2.81 10.92
CA LEU A 220 -19.58 -1.99 9.85
C LEU A 220 -20.38 -0.69 9.60
N LYS A 221 -21.72 -0.74 9.64
CA LYS A 221 -22.58 0.44 9.47
C LYS A 221 -22.37 1.52 10.53
N LYS A 222 -21.90 1.13 11.73
CA LYS A 222 -21.61 2.05 12.84
C LYS A 222 -20.29 2.80 12.68
N TYR A 223 -19.49 2.49 11.66
CA TYR A 223 -18.25 3.21 11.38
C TYR A 223 -18.54 4.71 11.13
N LYS A 224 -17.80 5.57 11.84
CA LYS A 224 -18.09 7.00 11.94
C LYS A 224 -17.30 7.84 10.95
N GLU A 225 -16.09 7.43 10.63
CA GLU A 225 -15.19 8.12 9.70
C GLU A 225 -15.46 7.70 8.25
N ILE A 226 -14.74 8.33 7.30
CA ILE A 226 -14.80 7.92 5.90
C ILE A 226 -14.30 6.47 5.84
N PRO A 227 -15.15 5.50 5.48
CA PRO A 227 -14.76 4.11 5.47
C PRO A 227 -13.70 3.87 4.40
N PRO A 228 -12.64 3.10 4.68
CA PRO A 228 -11.82 2.54 3.61
C PRO A 228 -12.67 1.68 2.67
N GLU A 229 -12.23 1.55 1.42
CA GLU A 229 -12.93 0.79 0.36
C GLU A 229 -13.37 -0.60 0.83
N VAL A 230 -12.49 -1.33 1.53
CA VAL A 230 -12.78 -2.68 2.05
C VAL A 230 -14.01 -2.73 2.98
N ILE A 231 -14.24 -1.68 3.78
CA ILE A 231 -15.42 -1.62 4.65
C ILE A 231 -16.67 -1.41 3.82
N PHE A 232 -16.63 -0.53 2.82
CA PHE A 232 -17.78 -0.35 1.93
C PHE A 232 -18.14 -1.64 1.22
N THR A 233 -17.16 -2.37 0.70
CA THR A 233 -17.46 -3.62 0.03
C THR A 233 -18.00 -4.66 1.01
N ASN A 234 -17.40 -4.80 2.18
CA ASN A 234 -17.89 -5.78 3.16
C ASN A 234 -19.31 -5.45 3.66
N VAL A 235 -19.69 -4.17 3.77
CA VAL A 235 -21.09 -3.80 4.04
C VAL A 235 -22.02 -4.27 2.94
N TYR A 236 -21.64 -4.09 1.67
CA TYR A 236 -22.43 -4.55 0.54
C TYR A 236 -22.55 -6.07 0.53
N THR A 237 -21.41 -6.79 0.59
CA THR A 237 -21.35 -8.25 0.61
C THR A 237 -22.20 -8.84 1.75
N LEU A 238 -22.06 -8.33 2.97
CA LEU A 238 -22.87 -8.79 4.10
C LEU A 238 -24.35 -8.46 3.89
N SER A 239 -24.67 -7.30 3.35
CA SER A 239 -26.06 -6.92 3.08
C SER A 239 -26.71 -7.81 2.03
N GLU A 240 -25.99 -8.24 0.99
CA GLU A 240 -26.50 -9.20 -0.01
C GLU A 240 -26.89 -10.54 0.62
N LEU A 241 -26.16 -10.98 1.64
CA LEU A 241 -26.45 -12.23 2.37
C LEU A 241 -27.68 -12.12 3.29
N ILE A 242 -28.06 -10.90 3.68
CA ILE A 242 -29.07 -10.66 4.73
C ILE A 242 -30.38 -10.12 4.13
N THR A 243 -30.33 -9.35 3.05
CA THR A 243 -31.48 -8.62 2.51
C THR A 243 -31.40 -8.39 1.01
N ASP A 244 -32.57 -8.34 0.39
CA ASP A 244 -32.83 -7.88 -0.97
C ASP A 244 -32.50 -6.40 -1.22
N LYS A 245 -32.29 -5.60 -0.16
CA LYS A 245 -32.05 -4.15 -0.24
C LYS A 245 -30.58 -3.75 -0.15
N ALA A 246 -29.65 -4.66 -0.49
CA ALA A 246 -28.21 -4.42 -0.40
C ALA A 246 -27.75 -3.16 -1.15
N VAL A 247 -28.23 -2.97 -2.39
CA VAL A 247 -27.91 -1.79 -3.21
C VAL A 247 -28.36 -0.48 -2.54
N TYR A 248 -29.54 -0.49 -1.93
CA TYR A 248 -30.05 0.68 -1.20
C TYR A 248 -29.18 1.00 0.02
N ILE A 249 -28.75 -0.01 0.77
CA ILE A 249 -27.86 0.16 1.93
C ILE A 249 -26.51 0.74 1.51
N GLN A 250 -25.90 0.22 0.43
CA GLN A 250 -24.64 0.72 -0.10
C GLN A 250 -24.76 2.18 -0.55
N ASN A 251 -25.78 2.52 -1.33
CA ASN A 251 -26.00 3.88 -1.80
C ASN A 251 -26.23 4.84 -0.63
N LYS A 252 -26.98 4.43 0.40
CA LYS A 252 -27.20 5.23 1.61
C LYS A 252 -25.90 5.45 2.39
N MET A 253 -25.05 4.44 2.48
CA MET A 253 -23.73 4.55 3.13
C MET A 253 -22.80 5.47 2.33
N PHE A 254 -22.74 5.33 1.01
CA PHE A 254 -21.95 6.20 0.14
C PHE A 254 -22.41 7.66 0.24
N ALA A 255 -23.73 7.90 0.15
CA ALA A 255 -24.32 9.23 0.23
C ALA A 255 -23.98 9.95 1.56
N LYS A 256 -23.81 9.21 2.67
CA LYS A 256 -23.38 9.76 3.97
C LYS A 256 -21.99 10.41 3.91
N PHE A 257 -21.13 9.98 2.99
CA PHE A 257 -19.74 10.42 2.87
C PHE A 257 -19.42 11.12 1.55
N ALA A 258 -20.39 11.27 0.65
CA ALA A 258 -20.18 11.82 -0.69
C ALA A 258 -19.43 13.16 -0.69
N ASP A 259 -19.79 14.08 0.20
CA ASP A 259 -19.17 15.41 0.31
C ASP A 259 -17.71 15.39 0.79
N LYS A 260 -17.22 14.24 1.28
CA LYS A 260 -15.86 14.05 1.81
C LYS A 260 -15.00 13.14 0.95
N LEU A 261 -15.57 12.52 -0.08
CA LEU A 261 -14.85 11.64 -0.99
C LEU A 261 -14.15 12.46 -2.09
N GLY A 262 -13.05 11.94 -2.62
CA GLY A 262 -12.32 12.61 -3.70
C GLY A 262 -13.12 12.64 -5.01
N ASP A 263 -12.82 13.61 -5.86
CA ASP A 263 -13.44 13.74 -7.19
C ASP A 263 -13.33 12.43 -7.98
N GLY A 264 -14.43 12.05 -8.65
CA GLY A 264 -14.52 10.79 -9.40
C GLY A 264 -14.88 9.56 -8.56
N SER A 265 -15.09 9.68 -7.24
CA SER A 265 -15.60 8.57 -6.42
C SER A 265 -17.04 8.21 -6.83
N ASN A 266 -17.31 6.92 -6.99
CA ASN A 266 -18.62 6.44 -7.44
C ASN A 266 -19.03 5.19 -6.64
N ALA A 267 -20.28 5.17 -6.17
CA ALA A 267 -20.85 4.05 -5.43
C ALA A 267 -20.81 2.73 -6.21
N LYS A 268 -20.85 2.78 -7.55
CA LYS A 268 -20.77 1.60 -8.41
C LYS A 268 -19.37 1.01 -8.49
N ASP A 269 -18.34 1.85 -8.37
CA ASP A 269 -16.93 1.45 -8.51
C ASP A 269 -16.39 0.85 -7.19
N ILE A 270 -17.18 0.96 -6.12
CA ILE A 270 -16.96 0.31 -4.82
C ILE A 270 -17.40 -1.17 -4.84
N LYS A 271 -17.96 -1.67 -5.94
CA LYS A 271 -18.07 -3.12 -6.16
C LYS A 271 -16.69 -3.70 -6.44
N ILE A 272 -16.28 -4.69 -5.65
CA ILE A 272 -15.10 -5.53 -5.93
C ILE A 272 -15.23 -6.13 -7.33
N LEU A 273 -14.15 -5.96 -8.10
CA LEU A 273 -13.53 -6.89 -9.05
C LEU A 273 -14.36 -8.16 -9.34
N TYR A 274 -15.25 -8.07 -10.33
CA TYR A 274 -15.62 -9.17 -11.21
C TYR A 274 -15.96 -8.55 -12.56
N ASP A 275 -14.92 -8.41 -13.42
CA ASP A 275 -14.77 -9.17 -14.67
C ASP A 275 -13.31 -9.04 -15.16
#